data_AF-A0A414WUS0-F1
#
_entry.id   AF-A0A414WUS0-F1
#
_cell.length_a   1.000
_cell.length_b   1.000
_cell.length_c   1.000
_cell.angle_alpha   90.00
_cell.angle_beta   90.00
_cell.angle_gamma   90.00
#
_symmetry.space_group_name_H-M   'P 1'
#
loop_
_entity.id
_entity.type
_entity.pdbx_description
1 polymer ?
#
loop_
_entity_poly.entity_id
_entity_poly.type
_entity_poly.pdbx_seq_one_letter_code
_entity_poly.pdbx_strand_id
1 'polypeptide(L)'
;MQAIWSAIRQSGEVALANQHYQLDEMDKVFLLSDVDEFYDQLVKISNESDNQESAQWIVSNPCFEIWLYYCFKNDPETDLASLKTFDITKRSQEMKQLGNRLVPGGLNPLRAFEQMAEGIAHSRDHYAEDEQRIPLLYATQMHEMAQYLINTMNRTANEYNEFIQRKQAWREKMKR
;
A
#
# COMPACT_ATOMS: atom_id res chain seq x y z
N MET A 1 16.59 -8.60 -1.57
CA MET A 1 16.20 -7.20 -1.37
C MET A 1 17.08 -6.48 -0.35
N GLN A 2 17.36 -7.07 0.82
CA GLN A 2 18.18 -6.43 1.86
C GLN A 2 19.56 -5.99 1.40
N ALA A 3 20.29 -6.81 0.64
CA ALA A 3 21.61 -6.42 0.10
C ALA A 3 21.55 -5.20 -0.83
N ILE A 4 20.49 -5.09 -1.64
CA ILE A 4 20.26 -3.94 -2.52
C ILE A 4 19.99 -2.70 -1.69
N TRP A 5 19.13 -2.81 -0.66
CA TRP A 5 18.84 -1.70 0.23
C TRP A 5 20.08 -1.22 1.01
N SER A 6 20.89 -2.15 1.54
CA SER A 6 22.15 -1.82 2.19
C SER A 6 23.10 -1.08 1.26
N ALA A 7 23.15 -1.44 -0.02
CA ALA A 7 23.97 -0.75 -1.02
C ALA A 7 23.45 0.67 -1.29
N ILE A 8 22.14 0.84 -1.48
CA ILE A 8 21.49 2.15 -1.69
C ILE A 8 21.77 3.09 -0.51
N ARG A 9 21.69 2.58 0.73
CA ARG A 9 21.98 3.37 1.92
C ARG A 9 23.44 3.84 1.95
N GLN A 10 24.37 2.97 1.54
CA GLN A 10 25.78 3.30 1.55
C GLN A 10 26.15 4.31 0.46
N SER A 11 25.52 4.21 -0.71
CA SER A 11 25.77 5.12 -1.82
C SER A 11 24.98 6.42 -1.74
N GLY A 12 23.84 6.44 -1.01
CA GLY A 12 22.84 7.49 -1.12
C GLY A 12 22.14 7.48 -2.48
N GLU A 13 22.30 6.43 -3.28
CA GLU A 13 21.94 6.41 -4.69
C GLU A 13 21.06 5.22 -5.04
N VAL A 14 19.91 5.49 -5.62
CA VAL A 14 19.06 4.49 -6.26
C VAL A 14 19.36 4.49 -7.77
N ALA A 15 20.10 3.49 -8.22
CA ALA A 15 20.39 3.28 -9.64
C ALA A 15 19.41 2.26 -10.24
N LEU A 16 18.57 2.71 -11.17
CA LEU A 16 17.61 1.90 -11.92
C LEU A 16 17.93 1.97 -13.41
N ALA A 17 18.59 0.92 -13.93
CA ALA A 17 19.02 0.80 -15.33
C ALA A 17 19.80 2.04 -15.82
N ASN A 18 19.09 3.05 -16.36
CA ASN A 18 19.66 4.28 -16.92
C ASN A 18 19.32 5.54 -16.10
N GLN A 19 18.71 5.39 -14.92
CA GLN A 19 18.32 6.49 -14.04
C GLN A 19 19.03 6.36 -12.72
N HIS A 20 19.55 7.48 -12.25
CA HIS A 20 20.29 7.59 -10.99
C HIS A 20 19.59 8.64 -10.14
N TYR A 21 19.05 8.23 -9.00
CA TYR A 21 18.40 9.11 -8.04
C TYR A 21 19.30 9.23 -6.82
N GLN A 22 19.70 10.45 -6.47
CA GLN A 22 20.36 10.73 -5.21
C GLN A 22 19.31 10.99 -4.15
N LEU A 23 19.39 10.28 -3.03
CA LEU A 23 18.53 10.44 -1.87
C LEU A 23 19.07 11.57 -1.01
N ASP A 24 18.23 12.56 -0.73
CA ASP A 24 18.52 13.63 0.24
C ASP A 24 17.98 13.24 1.63
N GLU A 25 18.41 13.92 2.68
CA GLU A 25 17.97 13.68 4.07
C GLU A 25 16.45 13.89 4.25
N MET A 26 15.81 14.67 3.36
CA MET A 26 14.37 14.89 3.37
C MET A 26 13.57 13.79 2.66
N ASP A 27 14.23 12.88 1.94
CA ASP A 27 13.54 11.83 1.20
C ASP A 27 13.10 10.70 2.13
N LYS A 28 11.85 10.26 1.97
CA LYS A 28 11.32 9.09 2.67
C LYS A 28 11.16 7.92 1.70
N VAL A 29 11.84 6.82 2.00
CA VAL A 29 11.79 5.61 1.18
C VAL A 29 10.79 4.61 1.77
N PHE A 30 9.87 4.12 0.93
CA PHE A 30 8.94 3.04 1.26
C PHE A 30 9.27 1.79 0.42
N LEU A 31 9.32 0.63 1.07
CA LEU A 31 9.55 -0.66 0.44
C LEU A 31 8.27 -1.49 0.51
N LEU A 32 7.59 -1.69 -0.62
CA LEU A 32 6.32 -2.42 -0.70
C LEU A 32 6.57 -3.92 -0.90
N SER A 33 5.86 -4.77 -0.16
CA SER A 33 5.90 -6.22 -0.34
C SER A 33 4.58 -6.91 0.00
N ASP A 34 4.34 -8.02 -0.68
CA ASP A 34 3.17 -8.88 -0.51
C ASP A 34 3.53 -10.07 0.39
N VAL A 35 2.64 -10.44 1.31
CA VAL A 35 2.88 -11.54 2.26
C VAL A 35 2.86 -12.91 1.58
N ASP A 36 1.97 -13.09 0.62
CA ASP A 36 1.70 -14.41 0.05
C ASP A 36 2.87 -15.04 -0.71
N GLU A 37 3.77 -14.21 -1.23
CA GLU A 37 5.00 -14.63 -1.91
C GLU A 37 6.25 -14.56 -1.00
N PHE A 38 6.26 -13.68 0.01
CA PHE A 38 7.49 -13.30 0.72
C PHE A 38 7.50 -13.48 2.25
N TYR A 39 6.52 -14.17 2.86
CA TYR A 39 6.41 -14.34 4.33
C TYR A 39 7.75 -14.65 5.02
N ASP A 40 8.43 -15.74 4.63
CA ASP A 40 9.69 -16.16 5.27
C ASP A 40 10.81 -15.11 5.15
N GLN A 41 10.81 -14.33 4.07
CA GLN A 41 11.78 -13.25 3.87
C GLN A 41 11.43 -12.05 4.75
N LEU A 42 10.14 -11.72 4.88
CA LEU A 42 9.65 -10.63 5.71
C LEU A 42 9.92 -10.91 7.20
N VAL A 43 9.74 -12.14 7.67
CA VAL A 43 10.08 -12.52 9.06
C VAL A 43 11.57 -12.32 9.35
N LYS A 44 12.46 -12.70 8.42
CA LYS A 44 13.90 -12.47 8.57
C LYS A 44 14.24 -10.99 8.64
N ILE A 45 13.65 -10.19 7.74
CA ILE A 45 13.86 -8.74 7.70
C ILE A 45 13.36 -8.08 8.99
N SER A 46 12.17 -8.45 9.47
CA SER A 46 11.56 -7.92 10.70
C SER A 46 12.50 -8.11 11.90
N ASN A 47 13.02 -9.33 12.08
CA ASN A 47 13.91 -9.67 13.19
C ASN A 47 15.30 -8.99 13.14
N GLU A 48 15.72 -8.49 11.98
CA GLU A 48 17.02 -7.83 11.79
C GLU A 48 16.93 -6.29 11.83
N SER A 49 15.73 -5.72 11.87
CA SER A 49 15.45 -4.32 11.53
C SER A 49 15.43 -3.31 12.69
N ASP A 50 15.82 -3.70 13.92
CA ASP A 50 15.74 -2.88 15.14
C ASP A 50 16.49 -1.52 15.13
N ASN A 51 17.17 -1.13 14.05
CA ASN A 51 17.99 0.11 13.98
C ASN A 51 17.96 0.84 12.60
N GLN A 52 16.90 0.72 11.79
CA GLN A 52 16.91 1.30 10.43
C GLN A 52 15.95 2.49 10.25
N GLU A 53 16.45 3.70 10.50
CA GLU A 53 15.67 4.95 10.43
C GLU A 53 15.36 5.47 9.00
N SER A 54 15.88 4.86 7.92
CA SER A 54 15.80 5.47 6.57
C SER A 54 14.82 4.84 5.56
N ALA A 55 14.36 3.60 5.75
CA ALA A 55 13.29 3.02 4.91
C ALA A 55 12.24 2.30 5.74
N GLN A 56 11.00 2.50 5.34
CA GLN A 56 9.85 1.87 5.96
C GLN A 56 9.31 0.75 5.05
N TRP A 57 9.26 -0.47 5.58
CA TRP A 57 8.53 -1.55 4.91
C TRP A 57 7.03 -1.30 5.01
N ILE A 58 6.35 -1.55 3.90
CA ILE A 58 4.90 -1.50 3.77
C ILE A 58 4.47 -2.87 3.26
N VAL A 59 3.83 -3.64 4.13
CA VAL A 59 3.46 -5.02 3.87
C VAL A 59 1.94 -5.16 3.75
N SER A 60 1.49 -5.93 2.76
CA SER A 60 0.06 -6.21 2.52
C SER A 60 -0.21 -7.71 2.46
N ASN A 61 -1.30 -8.19 3.07
CA ASN A 61 -1.66 -9.60 3.07
C ASN A 61 -3.09 -9.83 2.53
N PRO A 62 -3.25 -10.57 1.41
CA PRO A 62 -2.19 -11.29 0.70
C PRO A 62 -1.28 -10.39 -0.12
N CYS A 63 -1.79 -9.28 -0.64
CA CYS A 63 -1.08 -8.42 -1.59
C CYS A 63 -1.61 -6.98 -1.62
N PHE A 64 -0.94 -6.10 -2.37
CA PHE A 64 -1.29 -4.69 -2.55
C PHE A 64 -2.77 -4.43 -2.92
N GLU A 65 -3.43 -5.33 -3.63
CA GLU A 65 -4.85 -5.18 -3.98
C GLU A 65 -5.77 -5.03 -2.76
N ILE A 66 -5.36 -5.46 -1.56
CA ILE A 66 -6.10 -5.20 -0.32
C ILE A 66 -6.21 -3.70 -0.02
N TRP A 67 -5.14 -2.94 -0.24
CA TRP A 67 -5.18 -1.48 -0.13
C TRP A 67 -6.18 -0.89 -1.13
N LEU A 68 -6.14 -1.35 -2.37
CA LEU A 68 -7.07 -0.88 -3.40
C LEU A 68 -8.51 -1.22 -3.05
N TYR A 69 -8.76 -2.41 -2.48
CA TYR A 69 -10.08 -2.80 -1.99
C TYR A 69 -10.58 -1.83 -0.91
N TYR A 70 -9.75 -1.49 0.07
CA TYR A 70 -10.12 -0.55 1.13
C TYR A 70 -10.42 0.86 0.64
N CYS A 71 -9.85 1.26 -0.49
CA CYS A 71 -10.21 2.54 -1.12
C CYS A 71 -11.64 2.57 -1.69
N PHE A 72 -12.34 1.43 -1.78
CA PHE A 72 -13.70 1.36 -2.35
C PHE A 72 -14.72 0.62 -1.47
N LYS A 73 -14.27 -0.23 -0.55
CA LYS A 73 -15.08 -1.20 0.22
C LYS A 73 -14.50 -1.37 1.63
N ASN A 74 -15.26 -1.96 2.56
CA ASN A 74 -14.87 -2.12 3.96
C ASN A 74 -15.48 -3.36 4.65
N ASP A 75 -15.80 -4.41 3.89
CA ASP A 75 -16.33 -5.66 4.45
C ASP A 75 -15.56 -6.86 3.90
N PRO A 76 -14.25 -6.98 4.21
CA PRO A 76 -13.38 -8.00 3.63
C PRO A 76 -13.80 -9.42 4.03
N GLU A 77 -14.40 -9.57 5.21
CA GLU A 77 -14.88 -10.85 5.72
C GLU A 77 -16.00 -11.44 4.86
N THR A 78 -16.88 -10.60 4.33
CA THR A 78 -17.94 -11.01 3.38
C THR A 78 -17.45 -11.01 1.94
N ASP A 79 -16.88 -9.89 1.48
CA ASP A 79 -16.53 -9.67 0.06
C ASP A 79 -15.38 -10.58 -0.40
N LEU A 80 -14.45 -10.90 0.50
CA LEU A 80 -13.22 -11.64 0.22
C LEU A 80 -13.17 -13.00 0.94
N ALA A 81 -14.32 -13.50 1.40
CA ALA A 81 -14.44 -14.75 2.17
C ALA A 81 -13.75 -15.94 1.48
N SER A 82 -13.81 -16.01 0.15
CA SER A 82 -13.21 -17.09 -0.64
C SER A 82 -11.69 -17.16 -0.47
N LEU A 83 -10.99 -16.07 -0.16
CA LEU A 83 -9.53 -16.09 0.04
C LEU A 83 -9.08 -17.06 1.13
N LYS A 84 -9.95 -17.32 2.13
CA LYS A 84 -9.67 -18.27 3.22
C LYS A 84 -9.56 -19.72 2.72
N THR A 85 -10.19 -20.06 1.59
CA THR A 85 -10.18 -21.42 1.04
C THR A 85 -8.99 -21.69 0.10
N PHE A 86 -8.22 -20.67 -0.27
CA PHE A 86 -7.06 -20.82 -1.14
C PHE A 86 -5.77 -20.96 -0.33
N ASP A 87 -4.85 -21.74 -0.89
CA ASP A 87 -3.43 -21.77 -0.48
C ASP A 87 -2.87 -20.35 -0.46
N ILE A 88 -1.98 -20.06 0.49
CA ILE A 88 -1.39 -18.73 0.68
C ILE A 88 -0.90 -18.15 -0.65
N THR A 89 -0.09 -18.89 -1.40
CA THR A 89 0.52 -18.49 -2.68
C THR A 89 -0.46 -18.22 -3.82
N LYS A 90 -1.74 -18.59 -3.68
CA LYS A 90 -2.79 -18.36 -4.69
C LYS A 90 -3.71 -17.20 -4.33
N ARG A 91 -3.60 -16.65 -3.11
CA ARG A 91 -4.53 -15.63 -2.62
C ARG A 91 -4.42 -14.32 -3.39
N SER A 92 -3.23 -13.84 -3.79
CA SER A 92 -3.13 -12.63 -4.65
C SER A 92 -3.76 -12.81 -6.02
N GLN A 93 -3.63 -14.00 -6.62
CA GLN A 93 -4.25 -14.30 -7.91
C GLN A 93 -5.77 -14.24 -7.81
N GLU A 94 -6.35 -14.81 -6.74
CA GLU A 94 -7.79 -14.74 -6.51
C GLU A 94 -8.23 -13.31 -6.18
N MET A 95 -7.46 -12.57 -5.38
CA MET A 95 -7.75 -11.17 -5.03
C MET A 95 -7.91 -10.30 -6.28
N LYS A 96 -7.02 -10.47 -7.27
CA LYS A 96 -7.09 -9.78 -8.57
C LYS A 96 -8.38 -10.12 -9.35
N GLN A 97 -8.83 -11.38 -9.28
CA GLN A 97 -10.07 -11.80 -9.93
C GLN A 97 -11.31 -11.23 -9.24
N LEU A 98 -11.35 -11.26 -7.91
CA LEU A 98 -12.44 -10.71 -7.10
C LEU A 98 -12.56 -9.20 -7.28
N GLY A 99 -11.44 -8.47 -7.29
CA GLY A 99 -11.45 -7.02 -7.45
C GLY A 99 -12.18 -6.55 -8.71
N ASN A 100 -12.04 -7.27 -9.82
CA ASN A 100 -12.74 -6.98 -11.08
C ASN A 100 -14.26 -7.25 -11.01
N ARG A 101 -14.71 -8.11 -10.10
CA ARG A 101 -16.13 -8.44 -9.90
C ARG A 101 -16.79 -7.53 -8.86
N LEU A 102 -16.08 -7.16 -7.80
CA LEU A 102 -16.62 -6.44 -6.65
C LEU A 102 -16.86 -4.95 -6.91
N VAL A 103 -16.03 -4.32 -7.74
CA VAL A 103 -16.09 -2.89 -8.03
C VAL A 103 -16.30 -2.67 -9.52
N PRO A 104 -17.39 -1.99 -9.95
CA PRO A 104 -17.57 -1.61 -11.35
C PRO A 104 -16.40 -0.75 -11.84
N GLY A 105 -15.73 -1.22 -12.90
CA GLY A 105 -14.49 -0.62 -13.42
C GLY A 105 -13.21 -1.08 -12.71
N GLY A 106 -13.30 -2.09 -11.85
CA GLY A 106 -12.20 -2.72 -11.14
C GLY A 106 -11.61 -1.86 -10.01
N LEU A 107 -10.62 -2.43 -9.32
CA LEU A 107 -9.81 -1.77 -8.30
C LEU A 107 -8.81 -0.80 -8.95
N ASN A 108 -9.32 0.26 -9.59
CA ASN A 108 -8.51 1.19 -10.38
C ASN A 108 -7.62 2.06 -9.48
N PRO A 109 -6.28 1.99 -9.59
CA PRO A 109 -5.36 2.75 -8.72
C PRO A 109 -5.50 4.27 -8.83
N LEU A 110 -5.85 4.80 -10.01
CA LEU A 110 -6.06 6.24 -10.20
C LEU A 110 -7.29 6.73 -9.42
N ARG A 111 -8.33 5.90 -9.34
CA ARG A 111 -9.50 6.17 -8.51
C ARG A 111 -9.23 5.93 -7.03
N ALA A 112 -8.38 4.95 -6.71
CA ALA A 112 -7.98 4.67 -5.33
C ALA A 112 -7.24 5.87 -4.71
N PHE A 113 -6.41 6.58 -5.48
CA PHE A 113 -5.78 7.83 -5.03
C PHE A 113 -6.80 8.90 -4.62
N GLU A 114 -7.97 8.94 -5.26
CA GLU A 114 -9.04 9.86 -4.88
C GLU A 114 -9.82 9.42 -3.62
N GLN A 115 -9.56 8.23 -3.10
CA GLN A 115 -10.26 7.63 -1.96
C GLN A 115 -9.27 7.22 -0.86
N MET A 116 -8.10 7.87 -0.79
CA MET A 116 -7.07 7.50 0.18
C MET A 116 -7.53 7.76 1.62
N ALA A 117 -8.39 8.75 1.87
CA ALA A 117 -8.90 9.01 3.21
C ALA A 117 -9.75 7.84 3.72
N GLU A 118 -10.65 7.33 2.88
CA GLU A 118 -11.45 6.13 3.13
C GLU A 118 -10.55 4.90 3.25
N GLY A 119 -9.61 4.72 2.32
CA GLY A 119 -8.65 3.62 2.34
C GLY A 119 -7.82 3.58 3.62
N ILE A 120 -7.35 4.73 4.12
CA ILE A 120 -6.61 4.85 5.39
C ILE A 120 -7.47 4.41 6.57
N ALA A 121 -8.72 4.88 6.65
CA ALA A 121 -9.63 4.54 7.74
C ALA A 121 -9.92 3.04 7.77
N HIS A 122 -10.38 2.49 6.64
CA HIS A 122 -10.71 1.07 6.50
C HIS A 122 -9.50 0.16 6.75
N SER A 123 -8.33 0.53 6.20
CA SER A 123 -7.11 -0.24 6.41
C SER A 123 -6.69 -0.28 7.88
N ARG A 124 -6.91 0.79 8.66
CA ARG A 124 -6.60 0.82 10.10
C ARG A 124 -7.58 -0.02 10.90
N ASP A 125 -8.87 0.04 10.57
CA ASP A 125 -9.93 -0.71 11.25
C ASP A 125 -9.73 -2.23 11.14
N HIS A 126 -9.11 -2.67 10.04
CA HIS A 126 -8.82 -4.09 9.77
C HIS A 126 -7.35 -4.46 9.95
N TYR A 127 -6.51 -3.58 10.51
CA TYR A 127 -5.09 -3.89 10.69
C TYR A 127 -4.85 -4.78 11.91
N ALA A 128 -4.16 -5.90 11.68
CA ALA A 128 -3.67 -6.77 12.73
C ALA A 128 -2.42 -7.51 12.24
N GLU A 129 -1.57 -7.94 13.17
CA GLU A 129 -0.31 -8.65 12.91
C GLU A 129 -0.30 -10.01 13.64
N ASP A 130 0.50 -10.95 13.14
CA ASP A 130 0.84 -12.17 13.84
C ASP A 130 1.96 -11.97 14.88
N GLU A 131 2.37 -13.05 15.53
CA GLU A 131 3.46 -13.04 16.53
C GLU A 131 4.82 -12.65 15.94
N GLN A 132 4.99 -12.76 14.62
CA GLN A 132 6.19 -12.36 13.87
C GLN A 132 6.11 -10.92 13.34
N ARG A 133 5.07 -10.15 13.73
CA ARG A 133 4.80 -8.77 13.27
C ARG A 133 4.50 -8.68 11.77
N ILE A 134 3.98 -9.75 11.19
CA ILE A 134 3.55 -9.79 9.78
C ILE A 134 2.04 -9.55 9.73
N PRO A 135 1.54 -8.69 8.80
CA PRO A 135 0.11 -8.44 8.67
C PRO A 135 -0.70 -9.74 8.49
N LEU A 136 -1.79 -9.89 9.23
CA LEU A 136 -2.77 -10.97 9.09
C LEU A 136 -3.55 -10.85 7.77
N LEU A 137 -4.29 -11.89 7.40
CA LEU A 137 -5.14 -11.86 6.20
C LEU A 137 -6.06 -10.63 6.23
N TYR A 138 -6.13 -9.91 5.10
CA TYR A 138 -6.83 -8.64 4.91
C TYR A 138 -6.16 -7.40 5.53
N ALA A 139 -5.05 -7.53 6.25
CA ALA A 139 -4.33 -6.39 6.78
C ALA A 139 -3.34 -5.81 5.75
N THR A 140 -3.16 -4.49 5.76
CA THR A 140 -2.16 -3.79 4.96
C THR A 140 -1.61 -2.58 5.73
N GLN A 141 -0.31 -2.33 5.59
CA GLN A 141 0.37 -1.15 6.13
C GLN A 141 0.30 0.06 5.18
N MET A 142 -0.37 -0.05 4.04
CA MET A 142 -0.45 1.05 3.05
C MET A 142 -1.03 2.34 3.62
N HIS A 143 -1.82 2.27 4.69
CA HIS A 143 -2.31 3.45 5.40
C HIS A 143 -1.18 4.36 5.93
N GLU A 144 -0.02 3.80 6.29
CA GLU A 144 1.14 4.58 6.73
C GLU A 144 1.71 5.43 5.60
N MET A 145 1.96 4.80 4.44
CA MET A 145 2.45 5.48 3.25
C MET A 145 1.42 6.49 2.73
N ALA A 146 0.15 6.10 2.63
CA ALA A 146 -0.91 6.98 2.14
C ALA A 146 -1.09 8.21 3.04
N GLN A 147 -1.08 8.04 4.36
CA GLN A 147 -1.17 9.16 5.30
C GLN A 147 0.04 10.09 5.16
N TYR A 148 1.25 9.54 5.03
CA TYR A 148 2.45 10.34 4.80
C TYR A 148 2.35 11.17 3.51
N LEU A 149 1.88 10.56 2.41
CA LEU A 149 1.69 11.25 1.13
C LEU A 149 0.68 12.40 1.24
N ILE A 150 -0.50 12.14 1.83
CA ILE A 150 -1.53 13.18 2.04
C ILE A 150 -0.95 14.33 2.87
N ASN A 151 -0.29 14.02 3.97
CA ASN A 151 0.28 15.03 4.86
C ASN A 151 1.34 15.87 4.14
N THR A 152 2.19 15.22 3.34
CA THR A 152 3.25 15.89 2.58
C THR A 152 2.67 16.84 1.53
N MET A 153 1.71 16.36 0.73
CA MET A 153 1.05 17.16 -0.31
C MET A 153 0.26 18.34 0.28
N ASN A 154 -0.38 18.12 1.44
CA ASN A 154 -1.17 19.16 2.08
C ASN A 154 -0.35 20.14 2.93
N ARG A 155 0.91 19.82 3.26
CA ARG A 155 1.74 20.60 4.19
C ARG A 155 1.84 22.08 3.85
N THR A 156 2.00 22.40 2.57
CA THR A 156 2.27 23.78 2.12
C THR A 156 1.14 24.37 1.29
N ALA A 157 0.52 23.58 0.41
CA ALA A 157 -0.41 24.10 -0.59
C ALA A 157 -1.75 23.35 -0.67
N ASN A 158 -2.05 22.49 0.31
CA ASN A 158 -3.32 21.76 0.37
C ASN A 158 -3.62 20.95 -0.92
N GLU A 159 -2.58 20.49 -1.62
CA GLU A 159 -2.65 20.03 -3.01
C GLU A 159 -3.55 18.81 -3.19
N TYR A 160 -3.52 17.89 -2.22
CA TYR A 160 -4.37 16.70 -2.27
C TYR A 160 -5.85 17.09 -2.15
N ASN A 161 -6.17 17.97 -1.20
CA ASN A 161 -7.55 18.42 -0.99
C ASN A 161 -8.08 19.21 -2.20
N GLU A 162 -7.24 20.08 -2.80
CA GLU A 162 -7.60 20.77 -4.04
C GLU A 162 -7.83 19.80 -5.21
N PHE A 163 -6.97 18.79 -5.34
CA PHE A 163 -7.12 17.74 -6.34
C PHE A 163 -8.47 17.03 -6.20
N ILE A 164 -8.85 16.63 -4.98
CA ILE A 164 -10.15 15.99 -4.70
C ILE A 164 -11.31 16.91 -5.09
N GLN A 165 -11.28 18.17 -4.66
CA GLN A 165 -12.33 19.15 -4.97
C GLN A 165 -12.49 19.34 -6.48
N ARG A 166 -11.39 19.47 -7.22
CA ARG A 166 -11.41 19.62 -8.69
C ARG A 166 -12.01 18.39 -9.37
N LYS A 167 -11.68 17.18 -8.91
CA LYS A 167 -12.25 15.93 -9.44
C LYS A 167 -13.74 15.81 -9.18
N GLN A 168 -14.19 16.16 -7.97
CA GLN A 168 -15.61 16.16 -7.62
C GLN A 168 -16.40 17.16 -8.48
N ALA A 169 -15.93 18.41 -8.58
CA ALA A 169 -16.56 19.44 -9.41
C ALA A 169 -16.62 19.05 -10.90
N TRP A 170 -15.58 18.40 -11.42
CA TRP A 170 -15.58 17.88 -12.79
C TRP A 170 -16.63 16.79 -12.99
N ARG A 171 -16.76 15.83 -12.05
CA ARG A 171 -17.79 14.77 -12.12
C ARG A 171 -19.20 15.32 -12.03
N GLU A 172 -19.43 16.34 -11.21
CA GLU A 172 -20.75 17.00 -11.12
C GLU A 172 -21.14 17.68 -12.43
N LYS A 173 -20.18 18.31 -13.13
CA LYS A 173 -20.42 18.89 -14.45
C LYS A 173 -20.76 17.84 -15.50
N MET A 174 -20.10 16.67 -15.46
CA MET A 174 -20.35 15.58 -16.41
C MET A 174 -21.67 14.83 -16.19
N LYS A 175 -22.33 15.03 -15.04
CA LYS A 175 -23.66 14.48 -14.73
C LYS A 175 -24.82 15.37 -15.20
N ARG A 176 -24.52 16.63 -15.54
CA ARG A 176 -25.50 17.61 -16.07
C ARG A 176 -25.51 17.57 -17.58
#